data_AF-A0A0E0QYP0-F1
#
_entry.id   AF-A0A0E0QYP0-F1
#
_cell.length_a   1.000
_cell.length_b   1.000
_cell.length_c   1.000
_cell.angle_alpha   90.00
_cell.angle_beta   90.00
_cell.angle_gamma   90.00
#
_symmetry.space_group_name_H-M   'P 1'
#
loop_
_entity.id
_entity.type
_entity.pdbx_description
1 polymer ?
#
loop_
_entity_poly.entity_id
_entity_poly.type
_entity_poly.pdbx_seq_one_letter_code
_entity_poly.pdbx_strand_id
1 'polypeptide(L)'
;MEMGMNSVQPNAQFPVPHKSLSLDINGNKTDIVISKYEDNFMVMVTQIGCMGTILAARKDESVFSDPTYNVSVLFGKRDEATMKYIVSTIIENRLW
;
A
#
# COMPACT_ATOMS: atom_id res chain seq x y z
N MET A 1 6.24 23.15 -39.90
CA MET A 1 7.26 22.55 -39.02
C MET A 1 6.52 21.59 -38.11
N GLU A 2 6.53 20.30 -38.44
CA GLU A 2 6.06 19.25 -37.55
C GLU A 2 7.06 19.15 -36.39
N MET A 3 6.61 19.46 -35.18
CA MET A 3 7.33 19.06 -33.97
C MET A 3 7.07 17.56 -33.77
N GLY A 4 8.10 16.76 -34.07
CA GLY A 4 8.10 15.34 -33.74
C GLY A 4 7.92 15.15 -32.24
N MET A 5 6.72 14.74 -31.82
CA MET A 5 6.47 14.22 -30.49
C MET A 5 7.06 12.80 -30.44
N ASN A 6 8.35 12.70 -30.12
CA ASN A 6 8.97 11.42 -29.78
C ASN A 6 10.06 11.60 -28.73
N SER A 7 9.68 11.37 -27.47
CA SER A 7 10.46 10.51 -26.58
C SER A 7 9.59 10.15 -25.37
N VAL A 8 8.81 9.07 -25.49
CA VAL A 8 8.45 8.30 -24.29
C VAL A 8 9.79 7.79 -23.74
N GLN A 9 10.25 8.37 -22.63
CA GLN A 9 11.50 7.92 -22.00
C GLN A 9 11.29 6.49 -21.50
N PRO A 10 12.06 5.49 -21.98
CA PRO A 10 11.74 4.08 -21.70
C PRO A 10 12.08 3.59 -20.29
N ASN A 11 12.55 4.43 -19.37
CA ASN A 11 13.26 3.93 -18.18
C ASN A 11 13.14 4.80 -16.92
N ALA A 12 12.01 5.48 -16.70
CA ALA A 12 11.73 6.06 -15.38
C ALA A 12 11.44 4.92 -14.38
N GLN A 13 12.51 4.30 -13.87
CA GLN A 13 12.41 3.32 -12.80
C GLN A 13 11.86 4.02 -11.56
N PHE A 14 10.86 3.41 -10.92
CA PHE A 14 10.28 3.96 -9.69
C PHE A 14 11.40 4.24 -8.67
N PRO A 15 11.40 5.42 -8.01
CA PRO A 15 12.57 5.91 -7.28
C PRO A 15 12.90 5.10 -6.02
N VAL A 16 12.05 4.14 -5.64
CA VAL A 16 12.27 3.27 -4.48
C VAL A 16 12.10 1.78 -4.85
N PRO A 17 12.77 0.87 -4.11
CA PRO A 17 12.55 -0.56 -4.26
C PRO A 17 11.07 -0.91 -4.08
N HIS A 18 10.51 -1.62 -5.04
CA HIS A 18 9.12 -2.03 -5.00
C HIS A 18 8.93 -3.42 -5.61
N LYS A 19 7.85 -4.07 -5.21
CA LYS A 19 7.32 -5.29 -5.82
C LYS A 19 5.89 -5.01 -6.23
N SER A 20 5.55 -5.44 -7.44
CA SER A 20 4.19 -5.37 -7.96
C SER A 20 3.75 -6.75 -8.39
N LEU A 21 2.50 -7.11 -8.10
CA LEU A 21 1.90 -8.37 -8.51
C LEU A 21 0.40 -8.18 -8.73
N SER A 22 -0.14 -8.97 -9.65
CA SER A 22 -1.57 -9.02 -9.95
C SER A 22 -2.05 -10.43 -9.69
N LEU A 23 -3.13 -10.59 -8.92
CA LEU A 23 -3.77 -11.87 -8.67
C LEU A 23 -5.29 -11.76 -8.79
N ASP A 24 -5.95 -12.89 -9.01
CA ASP A 24 -7.40 -12.98 -8.88
C ASP A 24 -7.78 -13.26 -7.42
N ILE A 25 -8.57 -12.38 -6.81
CA ILE A 25 -9.14 -12.57 -5.47
C ILE A 25 -10.65 -12.54 -5.60
N ASN A 26 -11.30 -13.67 -5.31
CA ASN A 26 -12.76 -13.81 -5.37
C ASN A 26 -13.34 -13.43 -6.74
N GLY A 27 -12.68 -13.79 -7.85
CA GLY A 27 -13.11 -13.48 -9.21
C GLY A 27 -12.80 -12.05 -9.66
N ASN A 28 -12.06 -11.28 -8.87
CA ASN A 28 -11.68 -9.91 -9.18
C ASN A 28 -10.17 -9.79 -9.32
N LYS A 29 -9.71 -9.28 -10.47
CA LYS A 29 -8.31 -8.89 -10.65
C LYS A 29 -7.95 -7.85 -9.58
N THR A 30 -6.95 -8.17 -8.79
CA THR A 30 -6.45 -7.35 -7.69
C THR A 30 -4.98 -7.07 -7.94
N ASP A 31 -4.65 -5.79 -8.05
CA ASP A 31 -3.28 -5.31 -8.21
C ASP A 31 -2.74 -4.89 -6.84
N ILE A 32 -1.56 -5.40 -6.50
CA ILE A 32 -0.85 -5.12 -5.26
C ILE A 32 0.52 -4.53 -5.58
N VAL A 33 0.85 -3.42 -4.92
CA VAL A 33 2.19 -2.80 -4.98
C VAL A 33 2.72 -2.61 -3.57
N ILE A 34 3.92 -3.10 -3.30
CA ILE A 34 4.63 -2.93 -2.03
C ILE A 34 5.90 -2.13 -2.32
N SER A 35 6.02 -0.94 -1.74
CA SER A 35 7.19 -0.06 -1.88
C SER A 35 7.88 0.13 -0.55
N LYS A 36 9.21 0.03 -0.53
CA LYS A 36 10.02 0.23 0.67
C LYS A 36 10.66 1.61 0.65
N TYR A 37 10.38 2.40 1.69
CA TYR A 37 11.07 3.65 1.98
C TYR A 37 12.02 3.45 3.17
N GLU A 38 12.70 4.51 3.59
CA GLU A 38 13.65 4.48 4.70
C GLU A 38 12.95 4.10 6.02
N ASP A 39 11.88 4.83 6.38
CA ASP A 39 11.20 4.67 7.67
C ASP A 39 9.86 3.93 7.57
N ASN A 40 9.34 3.70 6.36
CA ASN A 40 8.02 3.16 6.14
C ASN A 40 7.99 2.23 4.93
N PHE A 41 6.97 1.39 4.85
CA PHE A 41 6.60 0.72 3.62
C PHE A 41 5.19 1.14 3.23
N MET A 42 4.93 1.21 1.92
CA MET A 42 3.61 1.49 1.38
C MET A 42 3.07 0.23 0.73
N VAL A 43 1.88 -0.19 1.13
CA VAL A 43 1.12 -1.25 0.45
C VAL A 43 -0.09 -0.62 -0.21
N MET A 44 -0.19 -0.77 -1.52
CA MET A 44 -1.38 -0.40 -2.29
C MET A 44 -2.06 -1.68 -2.77
N VAL A 45 -3.38 -1.77 -2.56
CA VAL A 45 -4.22 -2.87 -3.04
C VAL A 45 -5.43 -2.26 -3.74
N THR A 46 -5.63 -2.58 -5.02
CA THR A 46 -6.77 -2.06 -5.78
C THR A 46 -7.36 -3.12 -6.70
N GLN A 47 -8.68 -3.14 -6.80
CA GLN A 47 -9.42 -4.03 -7.73
C GLN A 47 -10.04 -3.26 -8.91
N ILE A 48 -10.17 -1.94 -8.77
CA ILE A 48 -10.89 -1.09 -9.74
C ILE A 48 -10.02 0.08 -10.25
N GLY A 49 -8.72 0.07 -9.94
CA GLY A 49 -7.79 1.14 -10.34
C GLY A 49 -7.96 2.46 -9.56
N CYS A 50 -8.69 2.44 -8.45
CA CYS A 50 -8.88 3.59 -7.56
C CYS A 50 -7.95 3.52 -6.35
N MET A 51 -7.56 4.68 -5.80
CA MET A 51 -6.71 4.81 -4.60
C MET A 51 -7.41 4.29 -3.32
N GLY A 52 -8.73 4.45 -3.22
CA GLY A 52 -9.51 3.99 -2.06
C GLY A 52 -9.28 4.83 -0.79
N THR A 53 -9.16 4.15 0.35
CA THR A 53 -8.91 4.77 1.67
C THR A 53 -7.45 4.58 2.04
N ILE A 54 -6.79 5.65 2.49
CA ILE A 54 -5.39 5.60 2.95
C ILE A 54 -5.39 5.45 4.47
N LEU A 55 -4.68 4.42 4.94
CA LEU A 55 -4.50 4.10 6.34
C LEU A 55 -3.01 4.24 6.69
N ALA A 56 -2.72 4.77 7.87
CA ALA A 56 -1.40 4.72 8.47
C ALA A 56 -1.44 3.81 9.69
N ALA A 57 -0.63 2.77 9.65
CA ALA A 57 -0.40 1.87 10.76
C ALA A 57 0.99 2.14 11.34
N ARG A 58 1.07 2.34 12.66
CA ARG A 58 2.33 2.58 13.37
C ARG A 58 2.41 1.62 14.55
N LYS A 59 3.58 1.03 14.76
CA LYS A 59 3.86 0.24 15.95
C LYS A 59 3.78 1.16 17.17
N ASP A 60 3.05 0.71 18.18
CA ASP A 60 3.01 1.35 19.48
C ASP A 60 4.23 0.91 20.28
N GLU A 61 5.22 1.80 20.37
CA GLU A 61 6.48 1.54 21.08
C GLU A 61 6.31 1.57 22.62
N SER A 62 5.12 1.92 23.14
CA SER A 62 4.85 1.89 24.59
C SER A 62 4.49 0.50 25.11
N VAL A 63 4.20 -0.46 24.22
CA VAL A 63 3.80 -1.82 24.57
C VAL A 63 4.99 -2.77 24.40
N PHE A 64 5.49 -3.30 25.52
CA PHE A 64 6.71 -4.13 25.56
C PHE A 64 6.47 -5.64 25.36
N SER A 65 5.21 -6.10 25.36
CA SER A 65 4.89 -7.52 25.19
C SER A 65 4.71 -7.88 23.70
N ASP A 66 3.51 -7.62 23.19
CA ASP A 66 3.09 -7.98 21.84
C ASP A 66 3.06 -6.73 20.97
N PRO A 67 3.59 -6.79 19.73
CA PRO A 67 3.60 -5.65 18.83
C PRO A 67 2.16 -5.21 18.56
N THR A 68 1.79 -4.07 19.14
CA THR A 68 0.48 -3.45 18.96
C THR A 68 0.60 -2.37 17.90
N TYR A 69 -0.37 -2.28 16.98
CA TYR A 69 -0.36 -1.27 15.92
C TYR A 69 -1.53 -0.30 16.07
N ASN A 70 -1.22 0.99 16.10
CA ASN A 70 -2.21 2.05 15.97
C ASN A 70 -2.51 2.28 14.48
N VAL A 71 -3.78 2.11 14.09
CA VAL A 71 -4.23 2.32 12.71
C VAL A 71 -5.15 3.53 12.64
N SER A 72 -4.76 4.51 11.85
CA SER A 72 -5.49 5.77 11.62
C SER A 72 -5.85 5.93 10.14
N VAL A 73 -7.02 6.47 9.85
CA VAL A 73 -7.41 6.85 8.48
C VAL A 73 -6.81 8.23 8.19
N LEU A 74 -5.99 8.31 7.14
CA LEU A 74 -5.43 9.58 6.66
C LEU A 74 -6.32 10.24 5.60
N PHE A 75 -6.95 9.43 4.75
CA PHE A 75 -7.82 9.91 3.68
C PHE A 75 -8.87 8.87 3.30
N GLY A 76 -10.06 9.32 2.91
CA GLY A 76 -11.18 8.47 2.53
C GLY A 76 -12.28 8.45 3.59
N LYS A 77 -13.42 7.85 3.26
CA LYS A 77 -14.62 7.86 4.11
C LYS A 77 -14.81 6.59 4.93
N ARG A 78 -14.04 5.54 4.65
CA ARG A 78 -14.21 4.23 5.27
C ARG A 78 -13.37 4.17 6.54
N ASP A 79 -13.94 4.62 7.65
CA ASP A 79 -13.33 4.51 8.98
C ASP A 79 -14.07 3.45 9.81
N GLU A 80 -13.86 2.18 9.45
CA GLU A 80 -14.52 1.03 10.06
C GLU A 80 -13.54 0.25 10.93
N ALA A 81 -13.98 -0.18 12.12
CA ALA A 81 -13.16 -0.98 13.03
C ALA A 81 -12.65 -2.27 12.37
N THR A 82 -13.47 -2.90 11.54
CA THR A 82 -13.10 -4.10 10.77
C THR A 82 -11.90 -3.85 9.86
N MET A 83 -11.83 -2.67 9.22
CA MET A 83 -10.72 -2.36 8.31
C MET A 83 -9.42 -2.13 9.08
N LYS A 84 -9.49 -1.48 10.25
CA LYS A 84 -8.34 -1.34 11.15
C LYS A 84 -7.82 -2.70 11.62
N TYR A 85 -8.72 -3.60 12.01
CA TYR A 85 -8.36 -4.97 12.42
C TYR A 85 -7.67 -5.77 11.31
N ILE A 86 -8.19 -5.69 10.07
CA ILE A 86 -7.58 -6.36 8.91
C ILE A 86 -6.16 -5.83 8.68
N VAL A 87 -5.96 -4.50 8.72
CA VAL A 87 -4.63 -3.90 8.53
C VAL A 87 -3.66 -4.35 9.60
N SER A 88 -4.04 -4.29 10.89
CA SER A 88 -3.18 -4.78 11.98
C SER A 88 -2.81 -6.26 11.77
N THR A 89 -3.79 -7.09 11.42
CA THR A 89 -3.59 -8.53 11.17
C THR A 89 -2.61 -8.77 10.01
N ILE A 90 -2.70 -8.01 8.92
CA ILE A 90 -1.78 -8.14 7.76
C ILE A 90 -0.35 -7.78 8.15
N ILE A 91 -0.17 -6.74 8.97
CA ILE A 91 1.15 -6.27 9.39
C ILE A 91 1.78 -7.25 10.38
N GLU A 92 0.99 -7.77 11.32
CA GLU A 92 1.42 -8.75 12.32
C GLU A 92 1.82 -10.09 11.69
N ASN A 93 1.10 -10.56 10.67
CA ASN A 93 1.33 -11.85 10.01
C ASN A 93 2.46 -11.84 8.95
N ARG A 94 3.50 -11.02 9.18
CA ARG A 94 4.79 -11.03 8.47
C ARG A 94 4.78 -10.45 7.04
N LEU A 95 4.95 -9.14 6.92
CA LEU A 95 5.54 -8.47 5.74
C LEU A 95 7.09 -8.37 5.79
N TRP A 96 7.74 -9.11 6.69
CA TRP A 96 9.20 -9.19 6.88
C TRP A 96 9.80 -10.53 6.44
#